data_AF-A0AAJ0RNT2-F1
#
_entry.id   AF-A0AAJ0RNT2-F1
#
_cell.length_a   1.000
_cell.length_b   1.000
_cell.length_c   1.000
_cell.angle_alpha   90.00
_cell.angle_beta   90.00
_cell.angle_gamma   90.00
#
_symmetry.space_group_name_H-M   'P 1'
#
loop_
_entity.id
_entity.type
_entity.pdbx_description
1 polymer ?
#
loop_
_entity_poly.entity_id
_entity_poly.type
_entity_poly.pdbx_seq_one_letter_code
_entity_poly.pdbx_strand_id
1 'polypeptide(L)'
;MIMSVSSESRTAIRATPLTARDAAHRMVLMLCVTAMVLFTTQAFAHHGWAWAEEEQSELKGTITEISMAPPHPALRVEAQDGRLWQVDLGNPNQTQRSGFTDDTAKVGDEVTVLGNRTKEPNEAHMKAVRITVGGKQYDMYPERIKE
;
A
#
# COMPACT_ATOMS: atom_id res chain seq x y z
N MET A 1 43.89 -67.08 33.13
CA MET A 1 44.04 -65.62 33.33
C MET A 1 45.06 -65.17 32.29
N ILE A 2 44.79 -64.36 31.27
CA ILE A 2 44.09 -63.07 31.26
C ILE A 2 43.61 -62.81 29.81
N MET A 3 42.45 -62.16 29.71
CA MET A 3 41.71 -61.80 28.49
C MET A 3 42.30 -60.59 27.74
N SER A 4 41.75 -60.37 26.53
CA SER A 4 41.36 -59.03 26.00
C SER A 4 42.47 -58.21 25.31
N VAL A 5 42.28 -57.42 24.25
CA VAL A 5 41.10 -56.77 23.64
C VAL A 5 41.35 -56.62 22.12
N SER A 6 40.30 -56.82 21.31
CA SER A 6 40.20 -56.41 19.90
C SER A 6 40.03 -54.89 19.77
N SER A 7 40.88 -54.22 19.00
CA SER A 7 40.80 -52.76 18.78
C SER A 7 39.85 -52.43 17.62
N GLU A 8 38.74 -51.75 17.92
CA GLU A 8 37.81 -51.18 16.94
C GLU A 8 38.35 -49.88 16.36
N SER A 9 38.48 -49.82 15.03
CA SER A 9 38.83 -48.62 14.28
C SER A 9 37.62 -47.68 14.18
N ARG A 10 37.58 -46.63 15.00
CA ARG A 10 36.62 -45.53 14.86
C ARG A 10 37.12 -44.52 13.82
N THR A 11 36.52 -44.49 12.64
CA THR A 11 36.74 -43.43 11.65
C THR A 11 36.12 -42.13 12.15
N ALA A 12 36.95 -41.24 12.71
CA ALA A 12 36.52 -39.89 13.06
C ALA A 12 36.36 -39.05 11.77
N ILE A 13 35.14 -38.60 11.49
CA ILE A 13 34.89 -37.58 10.44
C ILE A 13 35.59 -36.31 10.91
N ARG A 14 36.74 -36.00 10.31
CA ARG A 14 37.53 -34.81 10.61
C ARG A 14 36.81 -33.60 10.02
N ALA A 15 36.10 -32.85 10.84
CA ALA A 15 35.57 -31.55 10.44
C ALA A 15 36.75 -30.63 10.13
N THR A 16 36.89 -30.23 8.86
CA THR A 16 37.91 -29.26 8.45
C THR A 16 37.65 -27.93 9.16
N PRO A 17 38.65 -27.36 9.86
CA PRO A 17 38.48 -26.10 10.56
C PRO A 17 38.21 -24.99 9.53
N LEU A 18 37.16 -24.20 9.77
CA LEU A 18 36.85 -23.03 8.98
C LEU A 18 38.02 -22.05 9.05
N THR A 19 38.57 -21.67 7.89
CA THR A 19 39.60 -20.63 7.86
C THR A 19 38.97 -19.27 8.15
N ALA A 20 39.75 -18.30 8.64
CA ALA A 20 39.27 -16.94 8.88
C ALA A 20 38.66 -16.30 7.61
N ARG A 21 39.15 -16.70 6.44
CA ARG A 21 38.64 -16.28 5.13
C ARG A 21 37.25 -16.87 4.83
N ASP A 22 37.00 -18.11 5.22
CA ASP A 22 35.68 -18.75 5.06
C ASP A 22 34.65 -18.17 6.03
N ALA A 23 35.08 -17.84 7.26
CA ALA A 23 34.23 -17.14 8.22
C ALA A 23 33.86 -15.73 7.73
N ALA A 24 34.81 -14.97 7.18
CA ALA A 24 34.57 -13.64 6.63
C ALA A 24 33.61 -13.67 5.43
N HIS A 25 33.77 -14.60 4.48
CA HIS A 25 32.85 -14.73 3.35
C HIS A 25 31.43 -15.10 3.79
N ARG A 26 31.27 -16.01 4.75
CA ARG A 26 29.95 -16.40 5.29
C ARG A 26 29.27 -15.26 6.03
N MET A 27 30.06 -14.46 6.76
CA MET A 27 29.57 -13.26 7.45
C MET A 27 29.11 -12.19 6.46
N VAL A 28 29.89 -11.93 5.40
CA VAL A 28 29.50 -11.01 4.32
C VAL A 28 28.24 -11.50 3.60
N LEU A 29 28.14 -12.80 3.30
CA LEU A 29 26.97 -13.37 2.63
C LEU A 29 25.71 -13.25 3.50
N MET A 30 25.81 -13.52 4.81
CA MET A 30 24.71 -13.29 5.76
C MET A 30 24.31 -11.82 5.82
N LEU A 31 25.27 -10.90 5.89
CA LEU A 31 25.00 -9.47 5.90
C LEU A 31 24.26 -9.02 4.63
N CYS A 32 24.67 -9.53 3.47
CA CYS A 32 24.02 -9.25 2.18
C CYS A 32 22.59 -9.79 2.14
N VAL A 33 22.34 -11.03 2.59
CA VAL A 33 20.99 -11.59 2.65
C VAL A 33 20.09 -10.80 3.62
N THR A 34 20.59 -10.45 4.80
CA THR A 34 19.84 -9.64 5.77
C THR A 34 19.52 -8.26 5.21
N ALA A 35 20.48 -7.59 4.56
CA ALA A 35 20.22 -6.31 3.89
C ALA A 35 19.15 -6.44 2.80
N MET A 36 19.22 -7.49 1.97
CA MET A 36 18.26 -7.73 0.89
C MET A 36 16.83 -7.96 1.42
N VAL A 37 16.68 -8.70 2.52
CA VAL A 37 15.39 -8.92 3.20
C VAL A 37 14.83 -7.62 3.80
N LEU A 38 15.68 -6.75 4.35
CA LEU A 38 15.27 -5.45 4.88
C LEU A 38 14.85 -4.46 3.78
N PHE A 39 15.37 -4.61 2.55
CA PHE A 39 15.00 -3.75 1.42
C PHE A 39 13.67 -4.14 0.74
N THR A 40 13.17 -5.37 0.90
CA THR A 40 11.92 -5.81 0.25
C THR A 40 10.64 -5.32 0.93
N THR A 41 10.71 -4.79 2.15
CA THR A 41 9.50 -4.46 2.93
C THR A 41 8.92 -3.07 2.64
N GLN A 42 9.65 -2.18 1.94
CA GLN A 42 9.26 -0.77 1.81
C GLN A 42 8.60 -0.40 0.46
N ALA A 43 8.58 -1.31 -0.51
CA ALA A 43 8.22 -0.95 -1.90
C ALA A 43 6.73 -1.09 -2.26
N PHE A 44 5.85 -1.55 -1.36
CA PHE A 44 4.49 -1.98 -1.75
C PHE A 44 3.28 -1.43 -0.97
N ALA A 45 3.41 -0.42 -0.10
CA ALA A 45 2.26 0.03 0.72
C ALA A 45 1.99 1.55 0.86
N HIS A 46 2.88 2.47 0.45
CA HIS A 46 2.79 3.89 0.87
C HIS A 46 2.66 4.96 -0.25
N HIS A 47 2.23 4.61 -1.46
CA HIS A 47 2.13 5.60 -2.55
C HIS A 47 0.89 6.51 -2.45
N GLY A 48 0.91 7.40 -1.45
CA GLY A 48 0.03 8.56 -1.32
C GLY A 48 -1.03 8.47 -0.22
N TRP A 49 -0.80 7.74 0.87
CA TRP A 49 -1.75 7.61 1.99
C TRP A 49 -1.21 8.13 3.34
N ALA A 50 0.05 8.53 3.43
CA ALA A 50 0.68 8.91 4.71
C ALA A 50 -0.03 10.10 5.40
N TRP A 51 -0.59 11.01 4.61
CA TRP A 51 -1.35 12.18 5.05
C TRP A 51 -2.78 11.85 5.48
N ALA A 52 -3.30 10.71 5.07
CA ALA A 52 -4.68 10.31 5.33
C ALA A 52 -4.78 9.49 6.62
N GLU A 53 -5.90 9.65 7.32
CA GLU A 53 -6.33 8.81 8.43
C GLU A 53 -6.49 7.35 7.99
N GLU A 54 -6.43 6.42 8.94
CA GLU A 54 -6.63 5.00 8.64
C GLU A 54 -8.12 4.62 8.54
N GLU A 55 -8.97 5.38 9.25
CA GLU A 55 -10.41 5.20 9.26
C GLU A 55 -11.05 5.76 7.98
N GLN A 56 -12.02 5.01 7.45
CA GLN A 56 -12.78 5.44 6.29
C GLN A 56 -14.07 6.12 6.74
N SER A 57 -14.49 7.12 5.99
CA SER A 57 -15.76 7.80 6.19
C SER A 57 -16.42 8.09 4.85
N GLU A 58 -17.74 8.28 4.90
CA GLU A 58 -18.49 8.74 3.75
C GLU A 58 -18.53 10.27 3.67
N LEU A 59 -18.49 10.77 2.44
CA LEU A 59 -18.79 12.15 2.07
C LEU A 59 -19.87 12.11 0.99
N LYS A 60 -20.99 12.79 1.25
CA LYS A 60 -22.09 12.96 0.28
C LYS A 60 -22.17 14.42 -0.10
N GLY A 61 -22.31 14.69 -1.39
CA GLY A 61 -22.37 16.05 -1.90
C GLY A 61 -22.57 16.14 -3.40
N THR A 62 -22.35 17.34 -3.92
CA THR A 62 -22.50 17.66 -5.35
C THR A 62 -21.13 17.96 -5.95
N ILE A 63 -20.85 17.41 -7.13
CA ILE A 63 -19.60 17.69 -7.85
C ILE A 63 -19.62 19.13 -8.35
N THR A 64 -18.62 19.93 -7.97
CA THR A 64 -18.44 21.32 -8.41
C THR A 64 -17.29 21.47 -9.41
N GLU A 65 -16.34 20.52 -9.43
CA GLU A 65 -15.25 20.47 -10.40
C GLU A 65 -14.80 19.03 -10.63
N ILE A 66 -14.38 18.71 -11.85
CA ILE A 66 -13.77 17.45 -12.24
C ILE A 66 -12.43 17.76 -12.91
N SER A 67 -11.35 17.18 -12.39
CA SER A 67 -10.03 17.27 -13.01
C SER A 67 -9.46 15.88 -13.23
N MET A 68 -9.09 15.59 -14.47
CA MET A 68 -8.33 14.38 -14.85
C MET A 68 -6.84 14.68 -15.07
N ALA A 69 -6.39 15.88 -14.70
CA ALA A 69 -5.02 16.31 -14.90
C ALA A 69 -4.05 15.57 -13.94
N PRO A 70 -2.77 15.40 -14.32
CA PRO A 70 -1.73 14.89 -13.42
C PRO A 70 -1.56 15.79 -12.17
N PRO A 71 -1.09 15.26 -11.02
CA PRO A 71 -0.55 13.92 -10.81
C PRO A 71 -1.61 12.83 -10.57
N HIS A 72 -2.81 13.20 -10.13
CA HIS A 72 -3.94 12.28 -9.95
C HIS A 72 -5.25 12.99 -10.28
N PRO A 73 -6.23 12.29 -10.87
CA PRO A 73 -7.59 12.79 -10.98
C PRO A 73 -8.19 13.19 -9.63
N ALA A 74 -9.04 14.21 -9.63
CA ALA A 74 -9.68 14.73 -8.44
C ALA A 74 -11.06 15.33 -8.73
N LEU A 75 -11.87 15.43 -7.68
CA LEU A 75 -13.14 16.13 -7.67
C LEU A 75 -13.11 17.25 -6.64
N ARG A 76 -13.81 18.36 -6.92
CA ARG A 76 -14.32 19.23 -5.85
C ARG A 76 -15.76 18.83 -5.56
N VAL A 77 -16.08 18.64 -4.29
CA VAL A 77 -17.41 18.22 -3.84
C VAL A 77 -17.93 19.19 -2.79
N GLU A 78 -19.11 19.77 -3.03
CA GLU A 78 -19.82 20.57 -2.05
C GLU A 78 -20.69 19.67 -1.18
N ALA A 79 -20.39 19.61 0.11
CA ALA A 79 -21.18 18.87 1.09
C ALA A 79 -22.46 19.62 1.47
N GLN A 80 -23.38 18.95 2.15
CA GLN A 80 -24.68 19.51 2.55
C GLN A 80 -24.57 20.73 3.49
N ASP A 81 -23.47 20.83 4.24
CA ASP A 81 -23.16 21.98 5.11
C ASP A 81 -22.56 23.17 4.33
N GLY A 82 -22.46 23.08 2.99
CA GLY A 82 -21.84 24.07 2.11
C GLY A 82 -20.31 24.01 2.10
N ARG A 83 -19.69 23.06 2.81
CA ARG A 83 -18.24 22.93 2.83
C ARG A 83 -17.73 22.31 1.52
N LEU A 84 -16.76 22.96 0.89
CA LEU A 84 -16.09 22.44 -0.29
C LEU A 84 -14.95 21.49 0.09
N TRP A 85 -15.03 20.28 -0.43
CA TRP A 85 -14.05 19.22 -0.25
C TRP A 85 -13.21 19.03 -1.50
N GLN A 86 -11.89 18.91 -1.31
CA GLN A 86 -11.00 18.31 -2.28
C GLN A 86 -11.08 16.78 -2.11
N VAL A 87 -11.35 16.07 -3.20
CA VAL A 87 -11.39 14.60 -3.21
C VAL A 87 -10.39 14.08 -4.23
N ASP A 88 -9.28 13.53 -3.74
CA ASP A 88 -8.30 12.87 -4.60
C ASP A 88 -8.82 11.48 -4.96
N LEU A 89 -8.89 11.18 -6.26
CA LEU A 89 -9.26 9.86 -6.74
C LEU A 89 -8.05 8.91 -6.74
N GLY A 90 -8.25 7.71 -7.26
CA GLY A 90 -7.15 6.82 -7.58
C GLY A 90 -6.14 7.46 -8.52
N ASN A 91 -4.93 6.92 -8.56
CA ASN A 91 -3.98 7.31 -9.62
C ASN A 91 -4.60 7.10 -11.02
N PRO A 92 -4.08 7.73 -12.08
CA PRO A 92 -4.72 7.70 -13.40
C PRO A 92 -5.11 6.29 -13.87
N ASN A 93 -4.24 5.30 -13.65
CA ASN A 93 -4.50 3.91 -14.02
C ASN A 93 -5.62 3.27 -13.18
N GLN A 94 -5.63 3.49 -11.86
CA GLN A 94 -6.66 2.97 -10.97
C GLN A 94 -8.03 3.60 -11.25
N THR A 95 -8.06 4.92 -11.48
CA THR A 95 -9.28 5.65 -11.85
C THR A 95 -9.83 5.16 -13.20
N GLN A 96 -8.98 4.98 -14.21
CA GLN A 96 -9.42 4.42 -15.48
C GLN A 96 -9.91 2.98 -15.33
N ARG A 97 -9.23 2.14 -14.55
CA ARG A 97 -9.60 0.72 -14.33
C ARG A 97 -10.90 0.54 -13.55
N SER A 98 -11.26 1.48 -12.67
CA SER A 98 -12.57 1.47 -12.02
C SER A 98 -13.71 1.78 -13.01
N GLY A 99 -13.37 2.26 -14.22
CA GLY A 99 -14.31 2.67 -15.24
C GLY A 99 -14.81 4.11 -15.08
N PHE A 100 -14.14 4.92 -14.24
CA PHE A 100 -14.44 6.35 -14.11
C PHE A 100 -13.53 7.16 -15.06
N THR A 101 -14.17 7.98 -15.88
CA THR A 101 -13.55 8.83 -16.92
C THR A 101 -14.16 10.23 -16.88
N ASP A 102 -13.63 11.16 -17.69
CA ASP A 102 -14.10 12.56 -17.78
C ASP A 102 -15.56 12.69 -18.24
N ASP A 103 -16.09 11.71 -18.97
CA ASP A 103 -17.48 11.64 -19.43
C ASP A 103 -18.42 10.87 -18.47
N THR A 104 -17.89 10.28 -17.41
CA THR A 104 -18.69 9.45 -16.49
C THR A 104 -19.61 10.27 -15.57
N ALA A 105 -19.19 11.49 -15.24
CA ALA A 105 -19.92 12.42 -14.39
C ALA A 105 -19.77 13.84 -14.92
N LYS A 106 -20.65 14.74 -14.46
CA LYS A 106 -20.56 16.17 -14.75
C LYS A 106 -20.74 16.99 -13.48
N VAL A 107 -20.32 18.25 -13.56
CA VAL A 107 -20.63 19.25 -12.53
C VAL A 107 -22.15 19.29 -12.30
N GLY A 108 -22.55 19.28 -11.03
CA GLY A 108 -23.95 19.21 -10.60
C GLY A 108 -24.46 17.80 -10.30
N ASP A 109 -23.72 16.74 -10.65
CA ASP A 109 -24.11 15.38 -10.27
C ASP A 109 -23.89 15.14 -8.77
N GLU A 110 -24.80 14.39 -8.16
CA GLU A 110 -24.63 13.88 -6.81
C GLU A 110 -23.57 12.78 -6.77
N VAL A 111 -22.73 12.80 -5.73
CA VAL A 111 -21.71 11.80 -5.49
C VAL A 111 -21.70 11.35 -4.03
N THR A 112 -21.55 10.04 -3.83
CA THR A 112 -21.15 9.48 -2.54
C THR A 112 -19.71 8.99 -2.65
N VAL A 113 -18.83 9.55 -1.84
CA VAL A 113 -17.41 9.19 -1.75
C VAL A 113 -17.20 8.37 -0.49
N LEU A 114 -16.61 7.19 -0.63
CA LEU A 114 -16.04 6.44 0.48
C LEU A 114 -14.52 6.61 0.43
N GLY A 115 -13.92 7.05 1.53
CA GLY A 115 -12.49 7.36 1.55
C GLY A 115 -11.92 7.65 2.91
N ASN A 116 -10.62 7.93 2.94
CA ASN A 116 -9.90 8.33 4.15
C ASN A 116 -9.71 9.86 4.14
N ARG A 117 -9.99 10.54 5.25
CA ARG A 117 -9.80 11.98 5.41
C ARG A 117 -8.34 12.31 5.69
N THR A 118 -7.95 13.57 5.50
CA THR A 118 -6.65 14.07 5.96
C THR A 118 -6.54 14.04 7.48
N LYS A 119 -5.33 13.81 7.99
CA LYS A 119 -4.97 13.94 9.41
C LYS A 119 -4.92 15.40 9.87
N GLU A 120 -4.82 16.34 8.92
CA GLU A 120 -4.73 17.76 9.23
C GLU A 120 -6.08 18.30 9.70
N PRO A 121 -6.17 18.87 10.91
CA PRO A 121 -7.42 19.34 11.45
C PRO A 121 -7.97 20.50 10.61
N ASN A 122 -9.28 20.52 10.43
CA ASN A 122 -10.01 21.56 9.68
C ASN A 122 -9.71 21.63 8.18
N GLU A 123 -8.92 20.72 7.61
CA GLU A 123 -8.80 20.58 6.17
C GLU A 123 -9.95 19.72 5.61
N ALA A 124 -10.47 20.13 4.44
CA ALA A 124 -11.55 19.44 3.74
C ALA A 124 -10.98 18.58 2.61
N HIS A 125 -10.12 17.62 2.96
CA HIS A 125 -9.41 16.78 2.00
C HIS A 125 -9.64 15.30 2.30
N MET A 126 -9.99 14.55 1.28
CA MET A 126 -10.22 13.10 1.35
C MET A 126 -9.59 12.40 0.16
N LYS A 127 -9.09 11.19 0.37
CA LYS A 127 -8.72 10.28 -0.71
C LYS A 127 -9.77 9.19 -0.87
N ALA A 128 -10.34 9.09 -2.06
CA ALA A 128 -11.38 8.12 -2.37
C ALA A 128 -10.80 6.71 -2.53
N VAL A 129 -11.47 5.72 -1.94
CA VAL A 129 -11.33 4.30 -2.30
C VAL A 129 -12.40 3.85 -3.28
N ARG A 130 -13.59 4.45 -3.19
CA ARG A 130 -14.75 4.25 -4.06
C ARG A 130 -15.51 5.57 -4.20
N ILE A 131 -16.04 5.83 -5.39
CA ILE A 131 -17.10 6.82 -5.59
C ILE A 131 -18.34 6.15 -6.16
N THR A 132 -19.51 6.71 -5.84
CA THR A 132 -20.80 6.30 -6.41
C THR A 132 -21.43 7.51 -7.07
N VAL A 133 -21.71 7.40 -8.36
CA VAL A 133 -22.39 8.44 -9.17
C VAL A 133 -23.50 7.76 -9.96
N GLY A 134 -24.71 8.32 -9.94
CA GLY A 134 -25.86 7.74 -10.65
C GLY A 134 -26.19 6.30 -10.22
N GLY A 135 -25.91 5.94 -8.97
CA GLY A 135 -26.09 4.59 -8.44
C GLY A 135 -25.05 3.55 -8.86
N LYS A 136 -24.09 3.90 -9.73
CA LYS A 136 -22.98 3.03 -10.11
C LYS A 136 -21.75 3.30 -9.25
N GLN A 137 -21.14 2.23 -8.75
CA GLN A 137 -19.90 2.27 -7.98
C GLN A 137 -18.67 2.20 -8.90
N TYR A 138 -17.63 2.95 -8.52
CA TYR A 138 -16.34 3.01 -9.19
C TYR A 138 -15.24 2.77 -8.15
N ASP A 139 -14.75 1.53 -8.09
CA ASP A 139 -13.83 1.07 -7.05
C ASP A 139 -12.38 1.25 -7.52
N MET A 140 -11.72 2.27 -6.99
CA MET A 140 -10.36 2.65 -7.36
C MET A 140 -9.32 1.86 -6.57
N TYR A 141 -9.67 1.48 -5.34
CA TYR A 141 -8.86 0.63 -4.46
C TYR A 141 -9.74 -0.44 -3.82
N PRO A 142 -10.24 -1.43 -4.59
CA PRO A 142 -11.14 -2.47 -4.07
C PRO A 142 -10.57 -3.18 -2.83
N GLU A 143 -9.25 -3.40 -2.81
CA GLU A 143 -8.53 -4.05 -1.71
C GLU A 143 -8.53 -3.26 -0.40
N ARG A 144 -8.91 -1.98 -0.43
CA ARG A 144 -8.99 -1.12 0.77
C ARG A 144 -10.41 -0.97 1.30
N ILE A 145 -11.44 -1.38 0.56
CA ILE A 145 -12.84 -1.17 0.95
C ILE A 145 -13.14 -2.03 2.18
N LYS A 146 -13.59 -1.39 3.26
CA LYS A 146 -14.02 -2.06 4.50
C LYS A 146 -15.53 -2.26 4.43
N GLU A 147 -15.99 -3.50 4.58
CA GLU A 147 -17.43 -3.84 4.70
C GLU A 147 -17.96 -3.57 6.11
#